data_AF-A0A535WV93-F1
#
_entry.id   AF-A0A535WV93-F1
#
_cell.length_a   1.000
_cell.length_b   1.000
_cell.length_c   1.000
_cell.angle_alpha   90.00
_cell.angle_beta   90.00
_cell.angle_gamma   90.00
#
_symmetry.space_group_name_H-M   'P 1'
#
loop_
_entity.id
_entity.type
_entity.pdbx_description
1 polymer ?
#
loop_
_entity_poly.entity_id
_entity_poly.type
_entity_poly.pdbx_seq_one_letter_code
_entity_poly.pdbx_strand_id
1 'polypeptide(L)'
;MGGAEKVDKQHQRGKLTVRERLELLYDPGTFVELGLLASQQSLRGAEADPDGTPADGVVTGHGEIEGRQVWVIAYDFTVMAGSMGAVGEQFKAARVR
;
A
#
# COMPACT_ATOMS: atom_id res chain seq x y z
N MET A 1 -2.83 -2.20 6.15
CA MET A 1 -4.28 -2.01 5.98
C MET A 1 -4.76 -1.02 7.02
N GLY A 2 -5.73 -0.16 6.71
CA GLY A 2 -6.25 0.88 7.61
C GLY A 2 -7.25 0.40 8.67
N GLY A 3 -7.12 -0.84 9.15
CA GLY A 3 -8.01 -1.44 10.16
C GLY A 3 -9.14 -2.30 9.60
N ALA A 4 -9.67 -3.20 10.43
CA ALA A 4 -10.65 -4.22 10.05
C ALA A 4 -11.94 -3.61 9.46
N GLU A 5 -12.49 -2.56 10.09
CA GLU A 5 -13.72 -1.93 9.62
C GLU A 5 -13.60 -1.36 8.19
N LYS A 6 -12.46 -0.73 7.86
CA LYS A 6 -12.20 -0.18 6.52
C LYS A 6 -11.97 -1.28 5.48
N VAL A 7 -11.40 -2.42 5.89
CA VAL A 7 -11.26 -3.62 5.06
C VAL A 7 -12.63 -4.23 4.77
N ASP A 8 -13.46 -4.42 5.79
CA ASP A 8 -14.83 -4.97 5.64
C ASP A 8 -15.67 -4.10 4.70
N LYS A 9 -15.59 -2.76 4.85
CA LYS A 9 -16.24 -1.81 3.93
C LYS A 9 -15.77 -1.98 2.49
N GLN A 10 -14.50 -2.35 2.24
CA GLN A 10 -14.07 -2.65 0.88
C GLN A 10 -14.65 -3.96 0.36
N HIS A 11 -14.61 -5.01 1.16
CA HIS A 11 -15.15 -6.31 0.77
C HIS A 11 -16.66 -6.24 0.52
N GLN A 12 -17.42 -5.51 1.33
CA GLN A 12 -18.85 -5.26 1.12
C GLN A 12 -19.17 -4.56 -0.22
N ARG A 13 -18.21 -3.83 -0.78
CA ARG A 13 -18.32 -3.20 -2.11
C ARG A 13 -17.87 -4.13 -3.25
N GLY A 14 -17.59 -5.40 -2.95
CA GLY A 14 -17.05 -6.36 -3.91
C GLY A 14 -15.61 -6.06 -4.33
N LYS A 15 -14.86 -5.31 -3.52
CA LYS A 15 -13.49 -4.91 -3.83
C LYS A 15 -12.50 -5.63 -2.94
N LEU A 16 -11.45 -6.17 -3.56
CA LEU A 16 -10.29 -6.67 -2.83
C LEU A 16 -9.47 -5.52 -2.24
N THR A 17 -8.78 -5.80 -1.14
CA THR A 17 -7.70 -4.99 -0.59
C THR A 17 -6.49 -4.97 -1.53
N VAL A 18 -5.56 -4.04 -1.31
CA VAL A 18 -4.36 -3.97 -2.15
C VAL A 18 -3.51 -5.24 -2.05
N ARG A 19 -3.34 -5.83 -0.86
CA ARG A 19 -2.50 -7.03 -0.68
C ARG A 19 -3.13 -8.28 -1.29
N GLU A 20 -4.44 -8.44 -1.18
CA GLU A 20 -5.17 -9.52 -1.88
C GLU A 20 -5.03 -9.40 -3.41
N ARG A 21 -5.05 -8.19 -3.97
CA ARG A 21 -4.83 -7.99 -5.41
C ARG A 21 -3.41 -8.37 -5.83
N LEU A 22 -2.42 -8.05 -5.01
CA LEU A 22 -1.01 -8.36 -5.29
C LEU A 22 -0.75 -9.87 -5.18
N GLU A 23 -1.38 -10.56 -4.23
CA GLU A 23 -1.32 -12.02 -4.10
C GLU A 23 -1.89 -12.74 -5.33
N LEU A 24 -2.91 -12.18 -5.98
CA LEU A 24 -3.45 -12.71 -7.24
C LEU A 24 -2.62 -12.35 -8.48
N LEU A 25 -1.88 -11.24 -8.43
CA LEU A 25 -1.14 -10.71 -9.57
C LEU A 25 0.22 -11.39 -9.77
N TYR A 26 0.93 -11.62 -8.67
CA TYR A 26 2.28 -12.17 -8.67
C TYR A 26 2.27 -13.70 -8.57
N ASP A 27 3.29 -14.32 -9.15
CA ASP A 27 3.56 -15.74 -8.99
C ASP A 27 3.72 -16.05 -7.48
N PRO A 28 3.12 -17.15 -6.97
CA PRO A 28 3.08 -17.43 -5.54
C PRO A 28 4.46 -17.42 -4.87
N GLY A 29 4.59 -16.64 -3.79
CA GLY A 29 5.82 -16.56 -3.01
C GLY A 29 6.92 -15.67 -3.61
N THR A 30 6.68 -15.00 -4.74
CA THR A 30 7.69 -14.14 -5.38
C THR A 30 7.62 -12.67 -4.96
N PHE A 31 6.47 -12.22 -4.45
CA PHE A 31 6.28 -10.81 -4.10
C PHE A 31 7.07 -10.41 -2.84
N VAL A 32 7.89 -9.37 -2.97
CA VAL A 32 8.67 -8.75 -1.89
C VAL A 32 8.18 -7.31 -1.69
N GLU A 33 7.54 -7.06 -0.55
CA GLU A 33 7.09 -5.72 -0.17
C GLU A 33 8.25 -4.87 0.37
N LEU A 34 8.36 -3.63 -0.12
CA LEU A 34 9.33 -2.63 0.31
C LEU A 34 8.65 -1.47 1.03
N GLY A 35 9.30 -0.97 2.08
CA GLY A 35 8.79 0.16 2.86
C GLY A 35 7.52 -0.16 3.67
N LEU A 36 7.39 -1.41 4.15
CA LEU A 36 6.26 -1.89 4.96
C LEU A 36 6.03 -1.00 6.21
N LEU A 37 7.11 -0.57 6.85
CA LEU A 37 7.09 0.22 8.09
C LEU A 37 7.00 1.73 7.85
N ALA A 38 6.79 2.17 6.60
CA ALA A 38 6.60 3.59 6.32
C ALA A 38 5.29 4.10 6.92
N SER A 39 5.30 5.36 7.34
CA SER A 39 4.12 6.08 7.80
C SER A 39 4.25 7.55 7.40
N GLN A 40 3.12 8.21 7.23
CA GLN A 40 3.07 9.66 7.03
C GLN A 40 3.84 10.34 8.17
N GLN A 41 4.70 11.30 7.82
CA GLN A 41 5.27 12.21 8.79
C GLN A 41 4.39 13.46 8.83
N SER A 42 3.80 13.74 10.00
CA SER A 42 3.02 14.96 10.20
C SER A 42 3.90 16.18 9.97
N LEU A 43 3.54 17.01 8.99
CA LEU A 43 4.07 18.37 8.89
C LEU A 43 3.61 19.16 10.12
N ARG A 44 4.44 20.07 10.61
CA ARG A 44 4.15 20.87 11.82
C ARG A 44 2.73 21.48 11.74
N GLY A 45 1.86 21.05 12.66
CA GLY A 45 0.50 21.58 12.82
C GLY A 45 -0.63 20.75 12.19
N ALA A 46 -0.33 19.67 11.46
CA ALA A 46 -1.34 18.73 10.99
C ALA A 46 -1.67 17.69 12.07
N GLU A 47 -2.95 17.43 12.30
CA GLU A 47 -3.39 16.32 13.14
C GLU A 47 -2.99 14.99 12.49
N ALA A 48 -2.44 14.09 13.30
CA ALA A 48 -2.16 12.73 12.86
C ALA A 48 -3.48 11.97 12.72
N ASP A 49 -3.58 11.11 11.70
CA ASP A 49 -4.69 10.15 11.63
C ASP A 49 -4.64 9.26 12.88
N PRO A 50 -5.73 9.16 13.67
CA PRO A 50 -5.76 8.39 14.90
C PRO A 50 -5.54 6.88 14.68
N ASP A 51 -5.88 6.37 13.50
CA ASP A 51 -5.66 4.97 13.11
C ASP A 51 -4.24 4.75 12.53
N GLY A 52 -3.46 5.83 12.39
CA GLY A 52 -2.17 5.84 11.73
C GLY A 52 -2.24 5.66 10.22
N THR A 53 -1.08 5.63 9.58
CA THR A 53 -0.93 5.56 8.12
C THR A 53 -0.03 4.39 7.72
N PRO A 54 -0.47 3.14 7.92
CA PRO A 54 0.37 1.97 7.67
C PRO A 54 0.84 1.93 6.20
N ALA A 55 2.13 1.69 6.02
CA ALA A 55 2.82 1.72 4.72
C ALA A 55 2.68 3.06 3.95
N ASP A 56 2.31 4.15 4.63
CA ASP A 56 1.86 5.43 4.06
C ASP A 56 0.76 5.31 3.00
N GLY A 57 -0.11 4.29 3.13
CA GLY A 57 -1.21 4.06 2.21
C GLY A 57 -0.83 3.61 0.81
N VAL A 58 0.45 3.25 0.58
CA VAL A 58 0.91 2.69 -0.69
C VAL A 58 1.76 1.44 -0.45
N VAL A 59 1.47 0.37 -1.18
CA VAL A 59 2.28 -0.84 -1.21
C VAL A 59 3.18 -0.78 -2.44
N THR A 60 4.47 -0.91 -2.21
CA THR A 60 5.49 -0.91 -3.26
C THR A 60 6.33 -2.16 -3.14
N GLY A 61 6.78 -2.72 -4.26
CA GLY A 61 7.58 -3.93 -4.23
C GLY A 61 7.84 -4.48 -5.62
N HIS A 62 8.38 -5.69 -5.66
CA HIS A 62 8.60 -6.44 -6.88
C HIS A 62 8.33 -7.93 -6.66
N GLY A 63 8.11 -8.65 -7.75
CA GLY A 63 7.95 -10.09 -7.79
C GLY A 63 7.99 -10.57 -9.23
N GLU A 64 7.55 -11.79 -9.47
CA GLU A 64 7.49 -12.38 -10.81
C GLU A 64 6.05 -12.48 -11.31
N ILE A 65 5.82 -12.18 -12.58
CA ILE A 65 4.56 -12.45 -13.28
C ILE A 65 4.92 -13.30 -14.48
N GLU A 66 4.48 -14.55 -14.49
CA GLU A 66 4.86 -15.53 -15.52
C GLU A 66 6.39 -15.65 -15.64
N GLY A 67 7.09 -15.68 -14.49
CA GLY A 67 8.55 -15.77 -14.40
C GLY A 67 9.31 -14.50 -14.82
N ARG A 68 8.62 -13.37 -15.06
CA ARG A 68 9.25 -12.09 -15.42
C ARG A 68 9.20 -11.13 -14.25
N GLN A 69 10.34 -10.52 -13.92
CA GLN A 69 10.40 -9.52 -12.84
C GLN A 69 9.54 -8.30 -13.17
N VAL A 70 8.61 -7.95 -12.28
CA VAL A 70 7.71 -6.80 -12.40
C VAL A 70 7.65 -6.04 -11.08
N TRP A 71 7.71 -4.71 -11.17
CA TRP A 71 7.56 -3.82 -10.03
C TRP A 71 6.16 -3.21 -9.95
N VAL A 72 5.75 -2.82 -8.74
CA VAL A 72 4.43 -2.23 -8.51
C VAL A 72 4.48 -1.03 -7.56
N ILE A 73 3.57 -0.09 -7.82
CA ILE A 73 3.10 0.93 -6.89
C ILE A 73 1.58 0.77 -6.82
N ALA A 74 1.05 0.35 -5.67
CA ALA A 74 -0.36 0.05 -5.50
C ALA A 74 -0.93 0.72 -4.25
N TYR A 75 -1.95 1.55 -4.39
CA TYR A 75 -2.53 2.32 -3.30
C TYR A 75 -3.55 1.51 -2.49
N ASP A 76 -3.47 1.66 -1.17
CA ASP A 76 -4.39 1.07 -0.20
C ASP A 76 -5.53 2.04 0.10
N PHE A 77 -6.69 1.81 -0.52
CA PHE A 77 -7.87 2.65 -0.31
C PHE A 77 -8.37 2.65 1.15
N THR A 78 -7.97 1.68 1.96
CA THR A 78 -8.34 1.64 3.38
C THR A 78 -7.54 2.63 4.23
N VAL A 79 -6.44 3.19 3.70
CA VAL A 79 -5.57 4.15 4.39
C VAL A 79 -5.71 5.50 3.70
N MET A 80 -6.36 6.46 4.35
CA MET A 80 -6.58 7.81 3.81
C MET A 80 -7.14 7.83 2.37
N ALA A 81 -8.03 6.87 2.04
CA ALA A 81 -8.58 6.68 0.69
C ALA A 81 -7.53 6.48 -0.42
N GLY A 82 -6.30 6.10 -0.08
CA GLY A 82 -5.18 5.97 -1.01
C GLY A 82 -4.63 7.31 -1.50
N SER A 83 -4.76 8.38 -0.70
CA SER A 83 -4.17 9.69 -1.02
C SER A 83 -2.64 9.62 -1.15
N MET A 84 -2.07 10.42 -2.05
CA MET A 84 -0.63 10.51 -2.25
C MET A 84 0.04 11.33 -1.14
N GLY A 85 0.71 10.64 -0.22
CA GLY A 85 1.49 11.24 0.87
C GLY A 85 2.95 11.48 0.47
N ALA A 86 3.61 12.44 1.11
CA ALA A 86 5.02 12.76 0.81
C ALA A 86 5.95 11.56 1.03
N VAL A 87 5.69 10.73 2.05
CA VAL A 87 6.53 9.56 2.35
C VAL A 87 6.34 8.47 1.29
N GLY A 88 5.10 8.18 0.93
CA GLY A 88 4.70 7.26 -0.11
C GLY A 88 5.31 7.65 -1.45
N GLU A 89 5.15 8.89 -1.88
CA GLU A 89 5.66 9.34 -3.18
C GLU A 89 7.19 9.42 -3.21
N GLN A 90 7.80 10.15 -2.27
CA GLN A 90 9.23 10.50 -2.36
C GLN A 90 10.14 9.34 -1.93
N PHE A 91 9.70 8.49 -1.01
CA PHE A 91 10.56 7.45 -0.44
C PHE A 91 10.15 6.02 -0.80
N LYS A 92 8.91 5.78 -1.25
CA LYS A 92 8.47 4.46 -1.71
C LYS A 92 8.35 4.40 -3.23
N ALA A 93 7.43 5.16 -3.81
CA ALA A 93 7.13 5.15 -5.24
C ALA A 93 8.36 5.50 -6.07
N ALA A 94 9.08 6.57 -5.72
CA ALA A 94 10.28 7.00 -6.44
C ALA A 94 11.45 6.00 -6.40
N ARG A 95 11.40 4.96 -5.56
CA ARG A 95 12.45 3.92 -5.48
C ARG A 95 12.18 2.69 -6.33
N VAL A 96 11.00 2.61 -6.94
CA VAL A 96 10.62 1.53 -7.85
C VAL A 96 11.40 1.69 -9.16
N ARG A 97 12.14 0.65 -9.58
CA ARG A 97 13.02 0.68 -10.75
C ARG A 97 13.27 -0.69 -11.36
#